data_AF-A0A950UFH1-F1
#
_entry.id   AF-A0A950UFH1-F1
#
_cell.length_a   1.000
_cell.length_b   1.000
_cell.length_c   1.000
_cell.angle_alpha   90.00
_cell.angle_beta   90.00
_cell.angle_gamma   90.00
#
_symmetry.space_group_name_H-M   'P 1'
#
loop_
_entity.id
_entity.type
_entity.pdbx_description
1 polymer ?
#
loop_
_entity_poly.entity_id
_entity_poly.type
_entity_poly.pdbx_seq_one_letter_code
_entity_poly.pdbx_strand_id
1 'polypeptide(L)' 'KMALDAVQILGGNGYINEYPTGRLLRDAKLYEIGAGTSEIRRMLIGREIFQETA' A
#
# COMPACT_ATOMS: atom_id res chain seq x y z
N LYS A 1 -0.61 -5.17 -1.17
CA LYS A 1 -0.69 -6.57 -1.66
C LYS A 1 0.22 -7.50 -0.86
N MET A 2 1.55 -7.40 -0.98
CA MET A 2 2.50 -8.32 -0.31
C MET A 2 2.30 -8.47 1.21
N ALA A 3 2.08 -7.37 1.95
CA ALA A 3 1.89 -7.45 3.40
C ALA A 3 0.63 -8.22 3.79
N LEU A 4 -0.45 -8.14 3.00
CA LEU A 4 -1.66 -8.91 3.23
C LEU A 4 -1.44 -10.38 2.88
N ASP A 5 -0.76 -10.65 1.76
CA ASP A 5 -0.42 -12.02 1.36
C ASP A 5 0.44 -12.70 2.44
N ALA A 6 1.38 -11.97 3.05
CA ALA A 6 2.19 -12.47 4.16
C ALA A 6 1.36 -12.83 5.40
N VAL A 7 0.34 -12.03 5.74
CA VAL A 7 -0.63 -12.37 6.82
C VAL A 7 -1.35 -13.67 6.49
N GLN A 8 -1.81 -13.84 5.25
CA GLN A 8 -2.57 -15.04 4.84
C GLN A 8 -1.70 -16.30 4.78
N ILE A 9 -0.47 -16.20 4.28
CA ILE A 9 0.48 -17.32 4.20
C ILE A 9 0.83 -17.86 5.59
N LEU A 10 0.96 -16.99 6.58
CA LEU A 10 1.23 -17.37 7.98
C LEU A 10 -0.03 -17.87 8.73
N GLY A 11 -1.23 -17.77 8.13
CA GLY A 11 -2.48 -18.15 8.77
C GLY A 11 -2.68 -17.45 10.11
N GLY A 12 -3.05 -18.21 11.16
CA GLY A 12 -3.26 -17.68 12.51
C GLY A 12 -2.04 -16.96 13.09
N ASN A 13 -0.83 -17.43 12.78
CA ASN A 13 0.41 -16.78 13.22
C ASN A 13 0.58 -15.38 12.60
N GLY A 14 0.07 -15.18 11.38
CA GLY A 14 0.11 -13.88 10.71
C GLY A 14 -0.84 -12.84 11.31
N TYR A 15 -1.83 -13.29 12.10
CA TYR A 15 -2.88 -12.46 12.70
C TYR A 15 -2.55 -12.02 14.14
N ILE A 16 -1.67 -12.74 14.84
CA ILE A 16 -1.23 -12.40 16.19
C ILE A 16 -0.01 -11.46 16.17
N ASN A 17 0.22 -10.75 17.28
CA ASN A 17 1.27 -9.73 17.38
C ASN A 17 2.69 -10.28 17.62
N GLU A 18 2.87 -11.61 17.64
CA GLU A 18 4.19 -12.23 17.73
C GLU A 18 4.98 -12.14 16.41
N TYR A 19 4.28 -11.95 15.29
CA TYR A 19 4.87 -11.76 13.97
C TYR A 19 4.62 -10.33 13.45
N PRO A 20 5.57 -9.75 12.69
CA PRO A 20 5.48 -8.35 12.28
C PRO A 20 4.46 -8.09 11.16
N THR A 21 3.84 -9.13 10.58
CA THR A 21 2.97 -9.02 9.38
C THR A 21 1.80 -8.08 9.57
N GLY A 22 1.14 -8.11 10.73
CA GLY A 22 0.06 -7.17 11.04
C GLY A 22 0.52 -5.71 11.10
N ARG A 23 1.71 -5.44 11.63
CA ARG A 23 2.32 -4.09 11.63
C ARG A 23 2.63 -3.65 10.20
N LEU A 24 3.29 -4.50 9.43
CA LEU A 24 3.65 -4.21 8.04
C LEU A 24 2.43 -3.93 7.15
N LEU A 25 1.31 -4.62 7.39
CA LEU A 25 0.06 -4.36 6.67
C LEU A 25 -0.49 -2.95 6.97
N ARG A 26 -0.44 -2.51 8.23
CA ARG A 26 -0.87 -1.15 8.61
C ARG A 26 0.06 -0.09 8.02
N ASP A 27 1.37 -0.30 8.07
CA ASP A 27 2.36 0.60 7.48
C ASP A 27 2.16 0.72 5.95
N ALA A 28 1.89 -0.41 5.27
CA ALA A 28 1.59 -0.41 3.84
C ALA A 28 0.35 0.43 3.51
N LYS A 29 -0.69 0.38 4.35
CA LYS A 29 -1.89 1.20 4.13
C LYS A 29 -1.59 2.69 4.31
N LEU A 30 -0.71 3.06 5.24
CA LEU A 30 -0.29 4.45 5.42
C LEU A 30 0.34 5.03 4.14
N TYR A 31 1.18 4.28 3.42
CA TYR A 31 1.74 4.76 2.14
C TYR A 31 0.70 4.96 1.05
N GLU A 32 -0.41 4.23 1.12
CA GLU A 32 -1.49 4.32 0.15
C GLU A 32 -2.35 5.58 0.34
N ILE A 33 -2.49 6.08 1.57
CA ILE A 33 -3.45 7.15 1.92
C ILE A 33 -2.85 8.36 2.65
N GLY A 34 -1.76 8.19 3.40
CA GLY A 34 -1.31 9.12 4.44
C GLY A 34 -0.63 10.40 3.95
N ALA A 35 -0.07 10.39 2.72
CA ALA A 35 0.59 11.54 2.10
C ALA A 35 0.00 11.82 0.72
N GLY A 36 -1.33 11.85 0.65
CA GLY A 36 -2.08 11.88 -0.59
C GLY A 36 -2.42 10.47 -1.06
N THR A 37 -3.67 10.29 -1.49
CA THR A 37 -4.16 8.98 -1.91
C THR A 37 -3.54 8.56 -3.24
N SER A 38 -3.53 7.26 -3.48
CA SER A 38 -3.00 6.69 -4.71
C SER A 38 -3.79 7.15 -5.95
N GLU A 39 -5.07 7.46 -5.82
CA GLU A 39 -5.93 8.01 -6.87
C GLU A 39 -5.43 9.39 -7.32
N ILE A 40 -5.19 10.29 -6.36
CA ILE A 40 -4.70 11.64 -6.64
C ILE A 40 -3.32 11.58 -7.28
N ARG A 41 -2.44 10.70 -6.81
CA ARG A 41 -1.12 10.52 -7.41
C ARG A 41 -1.20 10.03 -8.86
N ARG A 42 -2.09 9.06 -9.16
CA ARG A 42 -2.32 8.60 -10.54
C ARG A 42 -2.86 9.71 -11.45
N MET A 43 -3.78 10.53 -10.95
CA MET A 43 -4.30 11.69 -11.69
C MET A 43 -3.20 12.70 -12.02
N LEU A 44 -2.38 13.07 -11.03
CA LEU A 44 -1.28 14.01 -11.20
C LEU A 44 -0.24 13.49 -12.20
N ILE A 45 0.17 12.23 -12.07
CA ILE A 45 1.09 11.59 -13.03
C ILE A 45 0.50 11.60 -14.44
N GLY A 46 -0.77 11.21 -14.59
CA GLY A 46 -1.43 11.20 -15.91
C GLY A 46 -1.51 12.59 -16.55
N ARG A 47 -1.76 13.62 -15.74
CA ARG A 47 -1.74 15.01 -16.19
C ARG A 47 -0.34 15.42 -16.67
N GLU A 48 0.70 15.14 -15.90
CA GLU A 48 2.07 15.55 -16.25
C GLU A 48 2.54 14.88 -17.54
N ILE A 49 2.30 13.56 -17.68
CA ILE A 49 2.62 12.81 -18.90
C ILE A 49 1.92 13.43 -20.13
N PHE A 50 0.66 13.83 -20.01
CA PHE A 50 -0.06 14.46 -21.11
C PHE A 50 0.52 15.83 -21.48
N GLN A 51 0.97 16.62 -20.49
CA GLN A 51 1.60 17.91 -20.73
C GLN A 51 2.98 17.79 -21.38
N GLU A 52 3.74 16.73 -21.11
CA GLU A 52 5.05 16.48 -21.73
C GLU A 52 4.96 15.93 -23.16
N THR A 53 3.86 15.24 -23.51
CA THR A 53 3.72 14.51 -24.78
C THR A 53 2.79 15.16 -25.80
N ALA A 54 1.98 16.15 -25.40
CA ALA A 54 1.15 16.97 -26.29
C ALA A 54 1.93 18.18 -26.84
#